data_AF-A0A2N2S8B1-F1
#
_entry.id   AF-A0A2N2S8B1-F1
#
_cell.length_a   1.000
_cell.length_b   1.000
_cell.length_c   1.000
_cell.angle_alpha   90.00
_cell.angle_beta   90.00
_cell.angle_gamma   90.00
#
_symmetry.space_group_name_H-M   'P 1'
#
loop_
_entity.id
_entity.type
_entity.pdbx_description
1 polymer ?
#
loop_
_entity_poly.entity_id
_entity_poly.type
_entity_poly.pdbx_seq_one_letter_code
_entity_poly.pdbx_strand_id
1 'polypeptide(L)' 'ALPGVDDAIVSLEQASATVIYDPAKLEVGALRQAIEDAGFDSPA' A
#
# COMPACT_ATOMS: atom_id res chain seq x y z
N ALA A 1 8.32 -6.51 5.19
CA ALA A 1 7.73 -6.73 3.85
C ALA A 1 6.39 -7.40 4.05
N LEU A 2 5.29 -6.82 3.56
CA LEU A 2 3.98 -7.45 3.64
C LEU A 2 3.94 -8.66 2.69
N PRO A 3 3.61 -9.87 3.16
CA PRO A 3 3.43 -11.01 2.27
C PRO A 3 2.21 -10.77 1.36
N GLY A 4 2.42 -10.84 0.04
CA GLY A 4 1.38 -10.58 -0.96
C GLY A 4 1.52 -9.26 -1.72
N VAL A 5 2.47 -8.40 -1.34
CA VAL A 5 2.89 -7.26 -2.16
C VAL A 5 3.99 -7.71 -3.11
N ASP A 6 3.75 -7.57 -4.40
CA ASP A 6 4.74 -7.84 -5.45
C ASP A 6 5.62 -6.63 -5.67
N ASP A 7 5.03 -5.44 -5.77
CA ASP A 7 5.77 -4.20 -6.03
C ASP A 7 5.08 -2.97 -5.42
N ALA A 8 5.83 -1.92 -5.14
CA ALA A 8 5.31 -0.67 -4.60
C ALA A 8 6.09 0.53 -5.17
N ILE A 9 5.39 1.36 -5.93
CA ILE A 9 5.92 2.55 -6.58
C ILE A 9 5.41 3.77 -5.83
N VAL A 10 6.31 4.52 -5.20
CA VAL A 10 5.97 5.73 -4.44
C VAL A 10 6.40 6.96 -5.23
N SER A 11 5.44 7.85 -5.49
CA SER A 11 5.67 9.13 -6.16
C SER A 11 5.48 10.26 -5.15
N LEU A 12 6.59 10.73 -4.60
CA LEU A 12 6.57 11.86 -3.65
C LEU A 12 6.13 13.16 -4.32
N GLU A 13 6.47 13.35 -5.60
CA GLU A 13 6.07 14.53 -6.37
C GLU A 13 4.55 14.62 -6.54
N GLN A 14 3.89 13.47 -6.70
CA GLN A 14 2.44 13.37 -6.88
C GLN A 14 1.70 13.08 -5.57
N ALA A 15 2.44 12.97 -4.46
CA ALA A 15 1.93 12.54 -3.16
C ALA A 15 1.06 11.27 -3.25
N SER A 16 1.49 10.30 -4.08
CA SER A 16 0.73 9.08 -4.35
C SER A 16 1.61 7.84 -4.28
N ALA A 17 1.01 6.69 -3.98
CA ALA A 17 1.68 5.40 -3.98
C ALA A 17 0.83 4.37 -4.71
N THR A 18 1.43 3.68 -5.67
CA THR A 18 0.81 2.58 -6.42
C THR A 18 1.41 1.28 -5.92
N VAL A 19 0.58 0.42 -5.35
CA VAL A 19 1.01 -0.89 -4.85
C VAL A 19 0.43 -1.98 -5.73
N ILE A 20 1.28 -2.85 -6.23
CA ILE A 20 0.91 -4.08 -6.93
C ILE A 20 0.93 -5.20 -5.89
N TYR A 21 -0.24 -5.78 -5.67
CA TYR A 21 -0.44 -6.85 -4.71
C TYR A 21 -1.37 -7.91 -5.29
N ASP A 22 -1.28 -9.11 -4.74
CA ASP A 22 -2.16 -10.23 -5.07
C ASP A 22 -3.44 -10.14 -4.23
N PRO A 23 -4.61 -9.82 -4.81
CA PRO A 23 -5.87 -9.72 -4.08
C PRO A 23 -6.33 -11.06 -3.49
N ALA A 24 -5.78 -12.20 -3.95
CA ALA A 24 -6.05 -13.51 -3.35
C ALA A 24 -5.30 -13.73 -2.02
N LYS A 25 -4.26 -12.93 -1.75
CA LYS A 25 -3.42 -13.03 -0.55
C LYS A 25 -3.50 -11.82 0.35
N LEU A 26 -3.88 -10.66 -0.19
CA LEU A 26 -3.85 -9.39 0.51
C LEU A 26 -5.05 -8.51 0.14
N GLU A 27 -5.73 -8.02 1.16
CA GLU A 27 -6.88 -7.11 1.01
C GLU A 27 -6.42 -5.65 1.03
N VAL A 28 -7.13 -4.77 0.32
CA VAL A 28 -6.87 -3.32 0.31
C VAL A 28 -6.84 -2.74 1.74
N GLY A 29 -7.71 -3.23 2.63
CA GLY A 29 -7.75 -2.79 4.02
C GLY A 29 -6.45 -3.05 4.78
N ALA A 30 -5.78 -4.19 4.52
CA ALA A 30 -4.51 -4.53 5.16
C ALA A 30 -3.37 -3.65 4.63
N LEU A 31 -3.39 -3.32 3.34
CA LEU A 31 -2.46 -2.35 2.74
C LEU A 31 -2.61 -0.97 3.37
N ARG A 32 -3.84 -0.49 3.48
CA ARG A 32 -4.15 0.78 4.11
C ARG A 32 -3.64 0.83 5.55
N GLN A 33 -3.93 -0.20 6.33
CA GLN A 33 -3.47 -0.28 7.71
C GLN A 33 -1.94 -0.25 7.81
N ALA A 34 -1.24 -0.95 6.91
CA ALA A 34 0.22 -0.89 6.85
C ALA A 34 0.77 0.51 6.48
N ILE A 35 0.06 1.27 5.65
CA ILE A 35 0.40 2.65 5.28
C ILE A 35 0.17 3.59 6.46
N GLU A 36 -0.95 3.45 7.17
CA GLU A 36 -1.28 4.21 8.37
C GLU A 36 -0.31 3.89 9.53
N ASP A 37 0.03 2.61 9.75
CA ASP A 37 1.04 2.18 10.73
C ASP A 37 2.44 2.72 10.40
N ALA A 38 2.74 2.93 9.11
CA ALA A 38 3.96 3.59 8.66
C ALA A 38 3.92 5.13 8.84
N GLY A 39 2.77 5.69 9.25
CA GLY A 39 2.58 7.11 9.51
C GLY A 39 2.15 7.94 8.30
N PHE A 40 1.61 7.29 7.26
CA PHE A 40 1.10 7.95 6.05
C PHE A 40 -0.42 7.85 5.96
N ASP A 41 -1.07 8.90 5.48
CA ASP A 41 -2.51 8.90 5.23
C ASP A 41 -2.85 8.20 3.89
N SER A 42 -3.81 7.28 3.93
CA SER A 42 -4.34 6.61 2.74
C SER A 42 -5.84 6.91 2.61
N PRO A 43 -6.25 7.83 1.70
CA PRO A 43 -7.65 8.13 1.47
C PRO A 43 -8.38 6.97 0.78
N ALA A 44 -9.69 6.85 1.03
CA ALA A 44 -10.57 5.82 0.47
C ALA A 44 -10.90 6.03 -1.01
#